data_AF-A0A937W4V5-F1
#
_entry.id   AF-A0A937W4V5-F1
#
_cell.length_a   1.000
_cell.length_b   1.000
_cell.length_c   1.000
_cell.angle_alpha   90.00
_cell.angle_beta   90.00
_cell.angle_gamma   90.00
#
_symmetry.space_group_name_H-M   'P 1'
#
loop_
_entity.id
_entity.type
_entity.pdbx_description
1 polymer ?
#
loop_
_entity_poly.entity_id
_entity_poly.type
_entity_poly.pdbx_seq_one_letter_code
_entity_poly.pdbx_strand_id
1 'polypeptide(L)'
;MLVYFGYPQAHIVFDNLCLACSTCNRYKASRQAAVALLLGHTVPLFHPQRQLWKEHFAWNTDATMILDLTPIGQATIEALRMNRPALIRLRRMWVQMGEHPPRMT
;
A
#
# COMPACT_ATOMS: atom_id res chain seq x y z
N MET A 1 11.74 5.92 6.33
CA MET A 1 11.59 5.17 7.60
C MET A 1 11.24 3.74 7.24
N LEU A 2 11.87 2.73 7.85
CA LEU A 2 11.52 1.33 7.59
C LEU A 2 10.23 0.97 8.35
N VAL A 3 9.42 0.11 7.75
CA VAL A 3 8.12 -0.32 8.27
C VAL A 3 8.11 -1.83 8.38
N TYR A 4 7.73 -2.33 9.56
CA TYR A 4 7.67 -3.75 9.85
C TYR A 4 6.35 -4.36 9.36
N PHE A 5 6.41 -5.39 8.52
CA PHE A 5 5.28 -6.14 7.96
C PHE A 5 5.11 -7.56 8.55
N GLY A 6 6.00 -7.99 9.45
CA GLY A 6 5.99 -9.35 10.02
C GLY A 6 5.02 -9.57 11.18
N TYR A 7 4.80 -10.86 11.52
CA TYR A 7 3.94 -11.39 12.60
C TYR A 7 4.45 -11.05 14.01
N PRO A 8 3.59 -11.13 15.06
CA PRO A 8 3.94 -10.67 16.43
C PRO A 8 5.07 -11.46 17.12
N GLN A 9 5.57 -12.54 16.52
CA GLN A 9 6.71 -13.33 17.03
C GLN A 9 7.98 -13.25 16.18
N ALA A 10 7.99 -12.46 15.10
CA ALA A 10 9.16 -12.43 14.21
C ALA A 10 10.19 -11.37 14.62
N HIS A 11 11.46 -11.78 14.60
CA HIS A 11 12.62 -10.91 14.78
C HIS A 11 12.67 -9.84 13.67
N ILE A 12 13.35 -8.71 13.95
CA ILE A 12 13.60 -7.67 12.93
C ILE A 12 14.58 -8.25 11.90
N VAL A 13 14.03 -8.83 10.84
CA VAL A 13 14.77 -9.33 9.68
C VAL A 13 14.42 -8.49 8.46
N PHE A 14 15.36 -8.34 7.53
CA PHE A 14 15.22 -7.48 6.36
C PHE A 14 13.97 -7.83 5.53
N ASP A 15 13.65 -9.12 5.44
CA ASP A 15 12.51 -9.66 4.69
C ASP A 15 11.16 -9.12 5.18
N ASN A 16 11.10 -8.62 6.41
CA ASN A 16 9.91 -8.07 7.04
C ASN A 16 9.90 -6.53 7.08
N LEU A 17 10.85 -5.86 6.41
CA LEU A 17 10.99 -4.39 6.42
C LEU A 17 10.71 -3.79 5.04
N CYS A 18 9.99 -2.68 4.95
CA CYS A 18 9.93 -1.92 3.71
C CYS A 18 10.05 -0.41 3.96
N LEU A 19 10.42 0.35 2.93
CA LEU A 19 10.48 1.80 3.04
C LEU A 19 9.07 2.40 3.05
N ALA A 20 8.79 3.24 4.05
CA ALA A 20 7.65 4.14 4.00
C ALA A 20 7.98 5.52 4.59
N CYS A 21 7.11 6.49 4.27
CA CYS A 21 7.11 7.78 4.96
C CYS A 21 6.50 7.63 6.37
N SER A 22 6.79 8.60 7.24
CA SER A 22 6.29 8.60 8.63
C SER A 22 4.76 8.52 8.72
N THR A 23 4.05 9.18 7.81
CA THR A 23 2.58 9.15 7.76
C THR A 23 2.05 7.77 7.36
N CYS A 24 2.63 7.13 6.34
CA CYS A 24 2.21 5.80 5.92
C CYS A 24 2.56 4.74 6.99
N ASN A 25 3.72 4.88 7.64
CA ASN A 25 4.09 4.03 8.77
C ASN A 25 3.08 4.18 9.94
N ARG A 26 2.66 5.41 10.25
CA ARG A 26 1.64 5.66 11.28
C ARG A 26 0.29 5.05 10.93
N TYR A 27 -0.12 5.11 9.65
CA TYR A 27 -1.34 4.41 9.24
C TYR A 27 -1.16 2.91 9.41
N LYS A 28 -0.06 2.29 8.98
CA LYS A 28 0.13 0.86 9.22
C LYS A 28 0.10 0.53 10.72
N ALA A 29 0.85 1.26 11.53
CA ALA A 29 1.07 0.97 12.94
C ALA A 29 1.44 -0.51 13.12
N SER A 30 0.84 -1.19 14.11
CA SER A 30 1.00 -2.63 14.34
C SER A 30 0.06 -3.50 13.49
N ARG A 31 -0.72 -2.93 12.56
CA ARG A 31 -1.68 -3.70 11.77
C ARG A 31 -0.97 -4.61 10.78
N GLN A 32 -1.40 -5.88 10.77
CA GLN A 32 -1.00 -6.92 9.81
C GLN A 32 -2.16 -7.35 8.92
N ALA A 33 -3.39 -7.03 9.32
CA ALA A 33 -4.62 -7.37 8.63
C ALA A 33 -5.64 -6.23 8.76
N ALA A 34 -6.61 -6.22 7.86
CA ALA A 34 -7.77 -5.34 7.92
C ALA A 34 -8.98 -6.02 7.29
N VAL A 35 -10.17 -5.47 7.55
CA VAL A 35 -11.41 -5.98 6.96
C VAL A 35 -11.48 -5.56 5.50
N ALA A 36 -11.67 -6.53 4.59
CA ALA A 36 -12.02 -6.24 3.20
C ALA A 36 -13.53 -5.99 3.12
N LEU A 37 -13.93 -4.77 2.75
CA LEU A 37 -15.34 -4.37 2.70
C LEU A 37 -16.16 -5.20 1.71
N LEU A 38 -15.54 -5.64 0.60
CA LEU A 38 -16.20 -6.42 -0.43
C LEU A 38 -16.69 -7.79 0.07
N LEU A 39 -16.00 -8.37 1.06
CA LEU A 39 -16.25 -9.73 1.54
C LEU A 39 -16.61 -9.82 3.02
N GLY A 40 -16.46 -8.73 3.78
CA GLY A 40 -16.77 -8.65 5.20
C GLY A 40 -15.82 -9.42 6.14
N HIS A 41 -14.83 -10.14 5.61
CA HIS A 41 -13.84 -10.87 6.41
C HIS A 41 -12.50 -10.15 6.49
N THR A 42 -11.74 -10.49 7.54
CA THR A 42 -10.39 -9.98 7.77
C THR A 42 -9.39 -10.67 6.85
N VAL A 43 -8.64 -9.88 6.09
CA VAL A 43 -7.57 -10.34 5.18
C VAL A 43 -6.23 -9.73 5.59
N PRO A 44 -5.10 -10.38 5.30
CA PRO A 44 -3.79 -9.77 5.52
C PRO A 44 -3.62 -8.50 4.69
N LEU A 45 -2.84 -7.55 5.20
CA LEU A 45 -2.36 -6.40 4.43
C LEU A 45 -1.31 -6.86 3.42
N PHE A 46 -1.22 -6.15 2.30
CA PHE A 46 -0.25 -6.43 1.25
C PHE A 46 1.19 -6.41 1.78
N HIS A 47 1.97 -7.41 1.39
CA HIS A 47 3.37 -7.57 1.76
C HIS A 47 4.28 -7.27 0.55
N PRO A 48 4.91 -6.09 0.48
CA PRO A 48 5.60 -5.61 -0.72
C PRO A 48 6.81 -6.43 -1.16
N GLN A 49 7.40 -7.24 -0.28
CA GLN A 49 8.50 -8.14 -0.65
C GLN A 49 8.04 -9.56 -1.07
N ARG A 50 6.80 -9.94 -0.77
CA ARG A 50 6.29 -11.31 -0.98
C ARG A 50 5.20 -11.39 -2.03
N GLN A 51 4.63 -10.25 -2.41
CA GLN A 51 3.50 -10.16 -3.31
C GLN A 51 3.81 -9.17 -4.44
N LEU A 52 3.36 -9.49 -5.65
CA LEU A 52 3.57 -8.63 -6.80
C LEU A 52 2.54 -7.51 -6.79
N TRP A 53 3.01 -6.25 -6.88
CA TRP A 53 2.12 -5.09 -6.87
C TRP A 53 1.00 -5.19 -7.94
N LYS A 54 1.37 -5.61 -9.15
CA LYS A 54 0.47 -5.71 -10.32
C LYS A 54 -0.65 -6.74 -10.18
N GLU A 55 -0.54 -7.67 -9.23
CA GLU A 55 -1.59 -8.66 -8.95
C GLU A 55 -2.66 -8.10 -8.02
N HIS A 56 -2.30 -7.13 -7.18
CA HIS A 56 -3.17 -6.59 -6.14
C HIS A 56 -3.70 -5.19 -6.45
N PHE A 57 -2.99 -4.45 -7.29
CA PHE A 57 -3.25 -3.04 -7.54
C PHE A 57 -3.13 -2.68 -9.01
N ALA A 58 -3.85 -1.65 -9.39
CA ALA A 58 -3.69 -0.93 -10.66
C ALA A 58 -3.71 0.58 -10.41
N TRP A 59 -3.23 1.35 -11.38
CA TRP A 59 -3.45 2.79 -11.42
C TRP A 59 -4.74 3.07 -12.19
N ASN A 60 -5.49 4.11 -11.79
CA ASN A 60 -6.54 4.63 -12.66
C ASN A 60 -5.95 5.27 -13.93
N THR A 61 -6.82 5.66 -14.87
CA THR A 61 -6.41 6.21 -16.18
C THR A 61 -5.41 7.36 -16.08
N ASP A 62 -5.57 8.21 -15.07
CA ASP A 62 -4.74 9.41 -14.89
C ASP A 62 -3.56 9.19 -13.93
N ALA A 63 -3.35 7.95 -13.46
CA ALA A 63 -2.33 7.56 -12.49
C ALA A 63 -2.33 8.38 -11.18
N THR A 64 -3.49 8.80 -10.70
CA THR A 64 -3.62 9.57 -9.45
C THR A 64 -4.19 8.75 -8.30
N MET A 65 -4.91 7.68 -8.61
CA MET A 65 -5.55 6.80 -7.65
C MET A 65 -5.10 5.36 -7.88
N ILE A 66 -4.89 4.66 -6.77
CA ILE A 66 -4.65 3.22 -6.76
C ILE A 66 -6.01 2.53 -6.73
N LEU A 67 -6.21 1.59 -7.63
CA LEU A 67 -7.38 0.71 -7.68
C LEU A 67 -6.99 -0.64 -7.11
N ASP A 68 -7.88 -1.26 -6.34
CA ASP A 68 -7.73 -2.64 -5.90
C ASP A 68 -8.15 -3.63 -6.98
N LEU A 69 -7.39 -4.73 -7.10
CA LEU A 69 -7.71 -5.88 -7.95
C LEU A 69 -8.11 -7.10 -7.12
N THR A 70 -7.92 -7.03 -5.80
CA THR A 70 -8.12 -8.15 -4.86
C THR A 70 -8.62 -7.63 -3.51
N PRO A 71 -9.23 -8.49 -2.67
CA PRO A 71 -9.61 -8.14 -1.30
C PRO A 71 -8.44 -7.64 -0.44
N ILE A 72 -7.25 -8.23 -0.62
CA ILE A 72 -6.01 -7.77 0.03
C ILE A 72 -5.68 -6.33 -0.40
N GLY A 73 -5.81 -6.05 -1.71
CA GLY A 73 -5.61 -4.72 -2.25
C GLY A 73 -6.56 -3.69 -1.63
N GLN A 74 -7.85 -4.01 -1.58
CA GLN A 74 -8.88 -3.16 -1.01
C GLN A 74 -8.60 -2.85 0.47
N ALA A 75 -8.42 -3.91 1.27
CA ALA A 75 -8.12 -3.77 2.69
C ALA A 75 -6.85 -2.95 2.93
N THR A 76 -5.84 -3.09 2.07
CA THR A 76 -4.59 -2.32 2.15
C THR A 76 -4.79 -0.84 1.82
N ILE A 77 -5.48 -0.53 0.72
CA ILE A 77 -5.74 0.86 0.30
C ILE A 77 -6.45 1.62 1.42
N GLU A 78 -7.49 1.00 1.98
CA GLU A 78 -8.29 1.59 3.05
C GLU A 78 -7.51 1.70 4.36
N ALA A 79 -6.88 0.61 4.81
CA ALA A 79 -6.14 0.61 6.07
C ALA A 79 -4.99 1.61 6.07
N LEU A 80 -4.24 1.71 4.97
CA LEU A 80 -3.07 2.59 4.84
C LEU A 80 -3.41 3.97 4.29
N ARG A 81 -4.68 4.21 3.95
CA ARG A 81 -5.19 5.44 3.32
C ARG A 81 -4.36 5.86 2.11
N MET A 82 -4.10 4.91 1.21
CA MET A 82 -3.20 5.10 0.07
C MET A 82 -3.73 6.10 -0.97
N ASN A 83 -5.03 6.39 -0.93
CA ASN A 83 -5.71 7.38 -1.76
C ASN A 83 -6.19 8.61 -0.98
N ARG A 84 -5.60 8.91 0.18
CA ARG A 84 -5.95 10.15 0.90
C ARG A 84 -5.74 11.40 0.01
N PRO A 85 -6.57 12.45 0.14
CA PRO A 85 -6.55 13.60 -0.78
C PRO A 85 -5.17 14.24 -1.01
N ALA A 86 -4.33 14.27 0.04
CA ALA A 86 -2.96 14.80 -0.07
C ALA A 86 -2.08 13.98 -1.04
N LEU A 87 -2.19 12.64 -1.06
CA LEU A 87 -1.42 11.80 -1.97
C LEU A 87 -1.94 11.90 -3.40
N ILE A 88 -3.26 11.99 -3.59
CA ILE A 88 -3.84 12.22 -4.92
C ILE A 88 -3.34 13.53 -5.52
N ARG A 89 -3.32 14.62 -4.72
CA ARG A 89 -2.78 15.92 -5.17
C ARG A 89 -1.29 15.84 -5.52
N LEU A 90 -0.49 15.16 -4.69
CA LEU A 90 0.93 14.98 -4.95
C LEU A 90 1.18 14.19 -6.24
N ARG A 91 0.45 13.09 -6.47
CA ARG A 91 0.55 12.31 -7.71
C ARG A 91 0.14 13.12 -8.93
N ARG A 92 -0.88 13.97 -8.85
CA ARG A 92 -1.23 14.89 -9.96
C ARG A 92 -0.04 15.76 -10.37
N MET A 93 0.70 16.30 -9.41
CA MET A 93 1.91 17.08 -9.69
C MET A 93 3.01 16.22 -10.32
N TRP A 94 3.24 15.01 -9.81
CA TRP A 94 4.25 14.11 -10.37
C TRP A 94 3.92 13.61 -11.78
N VAL A 95 2.64 13.33 -12.08
CA VAL A 95 2.17 12.98 -13.42
C VAL A 95 2.44 14.12 -14.40
N GLN A 96 2.16 15.37 -14.00
CA GLN A 96 2.45 16.55 -14.83
C GLN A 96 3.96 16.72 -15.11
N MET A 97 4.82 16.25 -14.22
CA MET A 97 6.28 16.26 -14.40
C MET A 97 6.81 15.02 -15.14
N GLY A 98 5.96 14.04 -15.47
CA GLY A 98 6.39 12.78 -16.09
C GLY A 98 7.10 11.80 -15.14
N GLU A 99 7.05 12.05 -13.83
CA GLU A 99 7.71 11.25 -12.77
C GLU A 99 6.79 10.15 -12.20
N HIS A 100 5.55 10.07 -12.67
CA HIS A 100 4.54 9.13 -12.19
C HIS A 100 3.60 8.66 -13.32
N PRO A 101 3.19 7.37 -13.35
CA PRO A 101 3.55 6.30 -12.41
C PRO A 101 5.03 5.90 -12.53
N PRO A 102 5.65 5.37 -11.45
CA PRO A 102 7.03 4.91 -11.54
C PRO A 102 7.12 3.77 -12.55
N ARG A 103 8.18 3.74 -13.35
CA ARG A 103 8.50 2.56 -14.15
C ARG A 103 8.77 1.42 -13.17
N MET A 104 7.94 0.39 -13.22
CA MET A 104 8.22 -0.85 -12.51
C MET A 104 9.39 -1.52 -13.25
N THR A 105 10.62 -1.25 -12.80
CA THR A 105 11.82 -1.97 -13.23
C THR A 105 11.80 -3.40 -12.72
#